data_AF-A0AAW9KS68-F1
#
_entry.id   AF-A0AAW9KS68-F1
#
_cell.length_a   1.000
_cell.length_b   1.000
_cell.length_c   1.000
_cell.angle_alpha   90.00
_cell.angle_beta   90.00
_cell.angle_gamma   90.00
#
_symmetry.space_group_name_H-M   'P 1'
#
loop_
_entity.id
_entity.type
_entity.pdbx_description
1 polymer ?
#
loop_
_entity_poly.entity_id
_entity_poly.type
_entity_poly.pdbx_seq_one_letter_code
_entity_poly.pdbx_strand_id
1 'polypeptide(L)'
;MAKVRKMIGKADSPYIVSLMRLIETQSKNTIVKWCNEYARENILPIYEKDYPEDSRLKSALNAVNEWLEGNMKLTEAKKIIKEVQIAAREVEENPAAQAAARAIGATTAT
;
A
#
# COMPACT_ATOMS: atom_id res chain seq x y z
N MET A 1 -11.13 8.62 -28.90
CA MET A 1 -11.30 7.73 -27.72
C MET A 1 -9.92 7.30 -27.22
N ALA A 2 -9.66 7.41 -25.92
CA ALA A 2 -8.38 6.99 -25.34
C ALA A 2 -8.18 5.47 -25.56
N LYS A 3 -6.95 5.07 -25.91
CA LYS A 3 -6.59 3.67 -26.15
C LYS A 3 -6.77 2.89 -24.85
N VAL A 4 -7.67 1.91 -24.84
CA VAL A 4 -7.91 1.04 -23.68
C VAL A 4 -6.60 0.33 -23.35
N ARG A 5 -6.08 0.52 -22.14
CA ARG A 5 -4.88 -0.19 -21.68
C ARG A 5 -5.21 -1.68 -21.60
N LYS A 6 -4.31 -2.54 -22.09
CA LYS A 6 -4.47 -3.99 -21.93
C LYS A 6 -4.58 -4.30 -20.43
N MET A 7 -5.73 -4.81 -20.01
CA MET A 7 -5.98 -5.30 -18.66
C MET A 7 -6.04 -6.83 -18.70
N ILE A 8 -5.55 -7.48 -17.64
CA ILE A 8 -5.61 -8.95 -17.50
C ILE A 8 -7.07 -9.44 -17.29
N GLY A 9 -8.01 -8.53 -17.03
CA GLY A 9 -9.45 -8.82 -16.94
C GLY A 9 -10.31 -7.63 -17.39
N LYS A 10 -11.64 -7.79 -17.31
CA LYS A 10 -12.59 -6.71 -17.61
C LYS A 10 -13.11 -6.06 -16.33
N ALA A 11 -13.26 -4.74 -16.34
CA ALA A 11 -13.77 -3.99 -15.19
C ALA A 11 -15.24 -4.29 -14.88
N ASP A 12 -16.02 -4.71 -15.88
CA ASP A 12 -17.43 -5.11 -15.76
C ASP A 12 -17.62 -6.60 -15.43
N SER A 13 -16.53 -7.35 -15.21
CA SER A 13 -16.62 -8.74 -14.73
C SER A 13 -17.45 -8.81 -13.44
N PRO A 14 -18.39 -9.79 -13.30
CA PRO A 14 -19.30 -9.84 -12.15
C PRO A 14 -18.62 -9.81 -10.78
N TYR A 15 -17.46 -10.48 -10.64
CA TYR A 15 -16.68 -10.50 -9.41
C TYR A 15 -16.00 -9.16 -9.10
N ILE A 16 -15.57 -8.40 -10.12
CA ILE A 16 -15.04 -7.04 -9.94
C ILE A 16 -16.15 -6.10 -9.49
N VAL A 17 -17.31 -6.13 -10.17
CA VAL A 17 -18.47 -5.31 -9.81
C VAL A 17 -18.97 -5.64 -8.40
N SER A 18 -19.03 -6.93 -8.03
CA SER A 18 -19.40 -7.35 -6.68
C SER A 18 -18.44 -6.81 -5.61
N LEU A 19 -17.13 -6.83 -5.89
CA LEU A 19 -16.13 -6.28 -4.97
C LEU A 19 -16.24 -4.75 -4.87
N MET A 20 -16.43 -4.05 -5.99
CA MET A 20 -16.62 -2.60 -6.00
C MET A 20 -17.83 -2.18 -5.16
N ARG A 21 -18.98 -2.86 -5.34
CA ARG A 21 -20.18 -2.60 -4.52
C ARG A 21 -19.91 -2.77 -3.03
N LEU A 22 -19.13 -3.77 -2.63
CA LEU A 22 -18.75 -3.94 -1.23
C LEU A 22 -17.89 -2.76 -0.77
N ILE A 23 -16.84 -2.41 -1.52
CA ILE A 23 -15.92 -1.30 -1.20
C ILE A 23 -16.70 0.02 -1.03
N GLU A 24 -17.66 0.29 -1.92
CA GLU A 24 -18.49 1.51 -1.89
C GLU A 24 -19.34 1.66 -0.62
N THR A 25 -19.63 0.57 0.09
CA THR A 25 -20.35 0.60 1.37
C THR A 25 -19.46 0.83 2.60
N GLN A 26 -18.14 0.81 2.42
CA GLN A 26 -17.19 0.90 3.53
C GLN A 26 -16.71 2.33 3.76
N SER A 27 -16.43 2.67 5.03
CA SER A 27 -15.79 3.95 5.34
C SER A 27 -14.36 4.00 4.79
N LYS A 28 -13.84 5.21 4.51
CA LYS A 28 -12.43 5.39 4.13
C LYS A 28 -11.50 4.75 5.16
N ASN A 29 -11.78 4.92 6.45
CA ASN A 29 -10.96 4.35 7.54
C ASN A 29 -10.97 2.82 7.50
N THR A 30 -12.11 2.19 7.23
CA THR A 30 -12.22 0.73 7.10
C THR A 30 -11.35 0.22 5.96
N ILE A 31 -11.43 0.86 4.79
CA ILE A 31 -10.66 0.45 3.61
C ILE A 31 -9.16 0.64 3.85
N VAL A 32 -8.75 1.79 4.39
CA VAL A 32 -7.33 2.07 4.68
C VAL A 32 -6.80 1.06 5.69
N LYS A 33 -7.53 0.78 6.78
CA LYS A 33 -7.13 -0.21 7.77
C LYS A 33 -6.95 -1.59 7.15
N TRP A 34 -7.91 -2.04 6.34
CA TRP A 34 -7.84 -3.32 5.66
C TRP A 34 -6.63 -3.41 4.71
N CYS A 35 -6.40 -2.39 3.89
CA CYS A 35 -5.23 -2.33 3.00
C CYS A 35 -3.91 -2.33 3.78
N ASN A 36 -3.85 -1.62 4.91
CA ASN A 36 -2.64 -1.52 5.74
C ASN A 36 -2.30 -2.86 6.39
N GLU A 37 -3.29 -3.56 6.95
CA GLU A 37 -3.08 -4.88 7.54
C GLU A 37 -2.77 -5.94 6.48
N TYR A 38 -3.45 -5.92 5.33
CA TYR A 38 -3.12 -6.83 4.23
C TYR A 38 -1.66 -6.64 3.76
N ALA A 39 -1.22 -5.38 3.62
CA ALA A 39 0.14 -5.06 3.25
C ALA A 39 1.14 -5.52 4.32
N ARG A 40 0.82 -5.35 5.60
CA ARG A 40 1.64 -5.81 6.72
C ARG A 40 1.82 -7.33 6.71
N GLU A 41 0.75 -8.07 6.49
CA GLU A 41 0.77 -9.54 6.57
C GLU A 41 1.38 -10.20 5.32
N ASN A 42 1.13 -9.65 4.13
CA ASN A 42 1.41 -10.35 2.88
C ASN A 42 2.49 -9.69 2.02
N ILE A 43 2.68 -8.38 2.14
CA ILE A 43 3.58 -7.63 1.26
C ILE A 43 4.89 -7.27 1.96
N LEU A 44 4.82 -6.82 3.22
CA LEU A 44 6.01 -6.48 4.01
C LEU A 44 7.01 -7.65 4.11
N PRO A 45 6.59 -8.93 4.32
CA PRO A 45 7.53 -10.04 4.40
C PRO A 45 8.32 -10.28 3.10
N ILE A 46 7.80 -9.87 1.94
CA ILE A 46 8.51 -9.97 0.65
C ILE A 46 9.74 -9.06 0.68
N TYR A 47 9.61 -7.87 1.26
CA TYR A 47 10.71 -6.91 1.40
C TYR A 47 11.67 -7.30 2.52
N GLU A 48 11.13 -7.61 3.72
CA GLU A 48 11.93 -7.94 4.91
C GLU A 48 12.77 -9.20 4.73
N LYS A 49 12.38 -10.10 3.82
CA LYS A 49 13.19 -11.28 3.46
C LYS A 49 14.60 -10.90 3.00
N ASP A 50 14.71 -9.88 2.16
CA ASP A 50 16.00 -9.48 1.54
C ASP A 50 16.60 -8.24 2.23
N TYR A 51 15.78 -7.43 2.91
CA TYR A 51 16.17 -6.20 3.59
C TYR A 51 15.63 -6.14 5.04
N PRO A 52 16.02 -7.08 5.93
CA PRO A 52 15.44 -7.19 7.28
C PRO A 52 15.76 -6.00 8.20
N GLU A 53 16.89 -5.33 7.97
CA GLU A 53 17.34 -4.18 8.77
C GLU A 53 16.69 -2.85 8.35
N ASP A 54 16.04 -2.80 7.18
CA ASP A 54 15.37 -1.60 6.69
C ASP A 54 13.92 -1.52 7.18
N SER A 55 13.75 -0.77 8.26
CA SER A 55 12.45 -0.59 8.93
C SER A 55 11.55 0.47 8.27
N ARG A 56 11.94 1.11 7.15
CA ARG A 56 11.16 2.22 6.54
C ARG A 56 9.75 1.79 6.16
N LEU A 57 9.58 0.61 5.54
CA LEU A 57 8.27 0.10 5.11
C LEU A 57 7.37 -0.21 6.33
N LYS A 58 7.92 -0.90 7.33
CA LYS A 58 7.23 -1.19 8.60
C LYS A 58 6.81 0.10 9.32
N SER A 59 7.70 1.08 9.37
CA SER A 59 7.44 2.39 9.99
C SER A 59 6.33 3.15 9.27
N ALA A 60 6.25 3.07 7.94
CA ALA A 60 5.16 3.68 7.18
C ALA A 60 3.80 3.03 7.49
N LEU A 61 3.74 1.70 7.58
CA LEU A 61 2.51 0.99 7.98
C LEU A 61 2.09 1.35 9.41
N ASN A 62 3.04 1.49 10.33
CA ASN A 62 2.76 1.93 11.70
C ASN A 62 2.24 3.38 11.72
N ALA A 63 2.85 4.28 10.95
CA ALA A 63 2.42 5.67 10.86
C ALA A 63 0.98 5.82 10.33
N VAL A 64 0.55 4.94 9.40
CA VAL A 64 -0.85 4.89 8.96
C VAL A 64 -1.78 4.46 10.10
N ASN A 65 -1.41 3.45 10.89
CA ASN A 65 -2.22 3.01 12.04
C ASN A 65 -2.34 4.13 13.10
N GLU A 66 -1.23 4.79 13.46
CA GLU A 66 -1.24 5.92 14.41
C GLU A 66 -2.10 7.08 13.92
N TRP A 67 -2.07 7.37 12.61
CA TRP A 67 -2.93 8.39 12.02
C TRP A 67 -4.42 7.99 12.07
N LEU A 68 -4.75 6.73 11.77
CA LEU A 68 -6.13 6.21 11.85
C LEU A 68 -6.69 6.23 13.27
N GLU A 69 -5.84 6.01 14.27
CA GLU A 69 -6.20 6.06 15.70
C GLU A 69 -6.27 7.50 16.24
N GLY A 70 -5.79 8.49 15.48
CA GLY A 70 -5.79 9.90 15.88
C GLY A 70 -4.59 10.30 16.76
N ASN A 71 -3.62 9.41 16.94
CA ASN A 71 -2.40 9.64 17.72
C ASN A 71 -1.34 10.44 16.95
N MET A 72 -1.43 10.47 15.61
CA MET A 72 -0.48 11.14 14.72
C MET A 72 -1.18 12.03 13.70
N LYS A 73 -0.61 13.20 13.40
CA LYS A 73 -1.14 14.07 12.35
C LYS A 73 -0.83 13.48 10.96
N LEU A 74 -1.76 13.65 10.02
CA LEU A 74 -1.57 13.24 8.63
C LEU A 74 -0.28 13.80 8.00
N THR A 75 0.10 15.03 8.36
CA THR A 75 1.32 15.67 7.86
C THR A 75 2.60 14.99 8.35
N GLU A 76 2.59 14.39 9.54
CA GLU A 76 3.71 13.63 10.11
C GLU A 76 3.79 12.25 9.48
N ALA A 77 2.65 11.55 9.38
CA ALA A 77 2.57 10.26 8.70
C ALA A 77 3.09 10.35 7.25
N LYS A 78 2.71 11.40 6.51
CA LYS A 78 3.18 11.64 5.14
C LYS A 78 4.70 11.80 5.02
N LYS A 79 5.40 12.29 6.06
CA LYS A 79 6.86 12.37 6.03
C LYS A 79 7.48 10.98 6.09
N ILE A 80 6.97 10.12 6.98
CA ILE A 80 7.44 8.73 7.12
C ILE A 80 7.14 7.94 5.85
N ILE A 81 5.94 8.10 5.29
CA ILE A 81 5.50 7.38 4.08
C ILE A 81 6.35 7.72 2.85
N LYS A 82 6.87 8.95 2.75
CA LYS A 82 7.75 9.35 1.64
C LYS A 82 9.03 8.52 1.57
N GLU A 83 9.53 8.04 2.71
CA GLU A 83 10.74 7.21 2.78
C GLU A 83 10.56 5.86 2.07
N VAL A 84 9.32 5.36 1.95
CA VAL A 84 9.02 4.12 1.20
C VAL A 84 9.33 4.27 -0.29
N GLN A 85 9.08 5.46 -0.85
CA GLN A 85 9.39 5.74 -2.26
C GLN A 85 10.89 5.81 -2.51
N ILE A 86 11.66 6.23 -1.50
CA ILE A 86 13.12 6.25 -1.55
C ILE A 86 13.64 4.81 -1.46
N ALA A 87 13.16 4.03 -0.48
CA ALA A 87 13.49 2.61 -0.34
C ALA A 87 13.24 1.84 -1.64
N ALA A 88 12.09 2.06 -2.29
CA ALA A 88 11.76 1.42 -3.56
C ALA A 88 12.73 1.75 -4.71
N ARG A 89 13.38 2.91 -4.70
CA ARG A 89 14.40 3.30 -5.70
C ARG A 89 15.75 2.70 -5.39
N GLU A 90 16.10 2.55 -4.11
CA GLU A 90 17.38 2.00 -3.67
C GLU A 90 17.49 0.49 -3.91
N VAL A 91 16.36 -0.23 -3.94
CA VAL A 91 16.32 -1.68 -4.17
C VAL A 91 15.98 -2.06 -5.63
N GLU A 92 16.28 -1.22 -6.62
CA GLU A 92 15.92 -1.45 -8.02
C GLU A 92 16.47 -2.75 -8.62
N GLU A 93 17.62 -3.21 -8.14
CA GLU A 93 18.24 -4.48 -8.53
C GLU A 93 17.48 -5.72 -8.01
N ASN A 94 16.53 -5.55 -7.09
CA ASN A 94 15.65 -6.60 -6.59
C ASN A 94 14.18 -6.30 -6.97
N PRO A 95 13.67 -6.86 -8.09
CA PRO A 95 12.33 -6.58 -8.56
C PRO A 95 11.22 -6.92 -7.56
N ALA A 96 11.39 -7.96 -6.75
CA ALA A 96 10.40 -8.39 -5.76
C ALA A 96 10.32 -7.40 -4.60
N ALA A 97 11.47 -7.01 -4.03
CA ALA A 97 11.54 -6.00 -2.99
C ALA A 97 11.07 -4.63 -3.50
N GLN A 98 11.47 -4.24 -4.71
CA GLN A 98 11.01 -3.00 -5.32
C GLN A 98 9.49 -2.98 -5.51
N ALA A 99 8.90 -4.08 -5.99
CA ALA A 99 7.45 -4.18 -6.15
C ALA A 99 6.73 -4.12 -4.79
N ALA A 100 7.24 -4.79 -3.77
CA ALA A 100 6.69 -4.75 -2.41
C ALA A 100 6.75 -3.33 -1.82
N ALA A 101 7.89 -2.65 -1.94
CA ALA A 101 8.04 -1.27 -1.49
C ALA A 101 7.09 -0.31 -2.22
N ARG A 102 6.95 -0.43 -3.55
CA ARG A 102 5.98 0.37 -4.33
C ARG A 102 4.53 0.08 -3.94
N ALA A 103 4.19 -1.18 -3.69
CA ALA A 103 2.86 -1.58 -3.25
C ALA A 103 2.52 -0.96 -1.88
N ILE A 104 3.43 -1.04 -0.89
CA ILE A 104 3.25 -0.37 0.41
C ILE A 104 3.19 1.16 0.26
N GLY A 105 3.99 1.74 -0.64
CA GLY A 105 3.90 3.17 -0.96
C GLY A 105 2.55 3.59 -1.53
N ALA A 106 1.86 2.68 -2.25
CA ALA A 106 0.53 2.92 -2.81
C ALA A 106 -0.59 2.75 -1.77
N THR A 107 -0.48 1.78 -0.86
CA THR A 107 -1.48 1.60 0.22
C THR A 107 -1.49 2.76 1.21
N THR A 108 -0.32 3.37 1.41
CA THR A 108 -0.11 4.50 2.33
C THR A 108 -0.31 5.86 1.67
N ALA A 109 -0.69 5.94 0.39
CA ALA A 109 -1.00 7.19 -0.30
C ALA A 109 -2.34 7.78 0.20
N THR A 110 -2.28 8.52 1.31
CA THR A 110 -3.42 9.13 2.02
C THR A 110 -3.83 10.53 1.56
#